data_AF-I1CFV7-F1
#
_entry.id   AF-I1CFV7-F1
#
_cell.length_a   1.000
_cell.length_b   1.000
_cell.length_c   1.000
_cell.angle_alpha   90.00
_cell.angle_beta   90.00
_cell.angle_gamma   90.00
#
_symmetry.space_group_name_H-M   'P 1'
#
loop_
_entity.id
_entity.type
_entity.pdbx_description
1 polymer ?
#
loop_
_entity_poly.entity_id
_entity_poly.type
_entity_poly.pdbx_seq_one_letter_code
_entity_poly.pdbx_strand_id
1 'polypeptide(L)'
;MGRYPKRKAQEIQKQVETINLATFAYHFILGQGLEAALDAFFVSVLPFGCKIIQRDVQLYFKLRLELFLNESIERLKEDAGYDLLQLLNDHFPLDLSSYGPHLSEEEENVMIVIESATTRKKVKEDLKKIVSDHVPQPRPLTDELLAYIRERIERLEHPEKFQENKTPLSFMDELPGARVLIESDFEEPWESTCPSDGKQPTRAIRVTHANQISLNEPTELNLRKERENWTAEEEEALEEGLREVKGPFWVTIKEHVHPKLVTRTNVQIKDKAHGEMKKRKREGLELGPFAEAQTEFAI
;
A
#
# COMPACT_ATOMS: atom_id res chain seq x y z
N MET A 1 30.74 -14.84 -28.35
CA MET A 1 30.33 -13.48 -28.76
C MET A 1 29.01 -13.06 -28.09
N GLY A 2 28.97 -12.76 -26.78
CA GLY A 2 27.67 -12.58 -26.08
C GLY A 2 27.55 -11.47 -25.02
N ARG A 3 28.60 -10.67 -24.75
CA ARG A 3 28.57 -9.63 -23.68
C ARG A 3 28.36 -8.19 -24.17
N TYR A 4 28.55 -7.93 -25.46
CA TYR A 4 28.50 -6.59 -26.03
C TYR A 4 27.07 -5.97 -26.11
N PRO A 5 25.99 -6.73 -26.39
CA PRO A 5 24.63 -6.17 -26.46
C PRO A 5 24.10 -5.72 -25.09
N LYS A 6 24.37 -6.51 -24.04
CA LYS A 6 23.87 -6.24 -22.69
C LYS A 6 24.44 -4.96 -22.08
N ARG A 7 25.74 -4.70 -22.27
CA ARG A 7 26.37 -3.47 -21.77
C ARG A 7 25.83 -2.22 -22.46
N LYS A 8 25.60 -2.27 -23.78
CA LYS A 8 24.99 -1.15 -24.50
C LYS A 8 23.54 -0.91 -24.07
N ALA A 9 22.76 -1.96 -23.84
CA ALA A 9 21.39 -1.84 -23.35
C ALA A 9 21.35 -1.21 -21.94
N GLN A 10 22.26 -1.61 -21.04
CA GLN A 10 22.38 -1.01 -19.70
C GLN A 10 22.76 0.48 -19.76
N GLU A 11 23.68 0.84 -20.65
CA GLU A 11 24.07 2.25 -20.84
C GLU A 11 22.91 3.10 -21.37
N ILE A 12 22.16 2.59 -22.35
CA ILE A 12 20.97 3.27 -22.88
C ILE A 12 19.92 3.43 -21.78
N GLN A 13 19.67 2.38 -21.00
CA GLN A 13 18.72 2.41 -19.89
C GLN A 13 19.11 3.49 -18.88
N LYS A 14 20.38 3.52 -18.44
CA LYS A 14 20.91 4.54 -17.55
C LYS A 14 20.72 5.97 -18.09
N GLN A 15 20.95 6.17 -19.40
CA GLN A 15 20.75 7.47 -20.04
C GLN A 15 19.27 7.88 -20.04
N VAL A 16 18.36 6.95 -20.36
CA VAL A 16 16.91 7.19 -20.32
C VAL A 16 16.46 7.58 -18.91
N GLU A 17 16.90 6.85 -17.89
CA GLU A 17 16.54 7.16 -16.50
C GLU A 17 17.06 8.52 -16.05
N THR A 18 18.28 8.86 -16.44
CA THR A 18 18.87 10.18 -16.16
C THR A 18 18.08 11.30 -16.84
N ILE A 19 17.67 11.11 -18.10
CA ILE A 19 16.83 12.05 -18.85
C ILE A 19 15.46 12.20 -18.17
N ASN A 20 14.84 11.11 -17.74
CA ASN A 20 13.54 11.16 -17.06
C ASN A 20 13.63 11.94 -15.74
N LEU A 21 14.66 11.69 -14.93
CA LEU A 21 14.91 12.42 -13.69
C LEU A 21 15.14 13.92 -13.95
N ALA A 22 15.95 14.27 -14.95
CA ALA A 22 16.19 15.66 -15.33
C ALA A 22 14.92 16.35 -15.86
N THR A 23 14.13 15.64 -16.65
CA THR A 23 12.86 16.13 -17.21
C THR A 23 11.85 16.38 -16.10
N PHE A 24 11.71 15.45 -15.14
CA PHE A 24 10.87 15.63 -13.97
C PHE A 24 11.32 16.85 -13.14
N ALA A 25 12.62 16.99 -12.87
CA ALA A 25 13.16 18.15 -12.17
C ALA A 25 12.85 19.46 -12.89
N TYR A 26 12.98 19.48 -14.22
CA TYR A 26 12.71 20.64 -15.05
C TYR A 26 11.24 21.08 -14.99
N HIS A 27 10.30 20.13 -15.15
CA HIS A 27 8.87 20.39 -15.02
C HIS A 27 8.51 20.94 -13.63
N PHE A 28 9.10 20.35 -12.59
CA PHE A 28 8.88 20.80 -11.22
C PHE A 28 9.43 22.22 -11.00
N ILE A 29 10.66 22.51 -11.43
CA ILE A 29 11.29 23.82 -11.27
C ILE A 29 10.48 24.91 -11.98
N LEU A 30 9.99 24.64 -13.19
CA LEU A 30 9.19 25.60 -13.95
C LEU A 30 7.73 25.70 -13.50
N GLY A 31 7.26 24.77 -12.66
CA GLY A 31 5.85 24.67 -12.27
C GLY A 31 4.93 24.34 -13.45
N GLN A 32 5.47 23.82 -14.55
CA GLN A 32 4.72 23.53 -15.77
C GLN A 32 4.51 22.03 -15.92
N GLY A 33 3.25 21.62 -16.04
CA GLY A 33 2.88 20.20 -16.17
C GLY A 33 3.19 19.38 -14.91
N LEU A 34 3.15 20.01 -13.73
CA LEU A 34 3.45 19.36 -12.46
C LEU A 34 2.51 18.18 -12.16
N GLU A 35 1.22 18.32 -12.49
CA GLU A 35 0.23 17.27 -12.37
C GLU A 35 0.63 16.04 -13.20
N ALA A 36 0.85 16.22 -14.50
CA ALA A 36 1.29 15.15 -15.40
C ALA A 36 2.65 14.55 -14.99
N ALA A 37 3.57 15.37 -14.49
CA ALA A 37 4.85 14.90 -13.97
C ALA A 37 4.65 13.99 -12.75
N LEU A 38 3.80 14.39 -11.80
CA LEU A 38 3.48 13.61 -10.61
C LEU A 38 2.70 12.32 -10.96
N ASP A 39 1.75 12.37 -11.89
CA ASP A 39 1.06 11.18 -12.39
C ASP A 39 2.04 10.15 -12.97
N ALA A 40 3.12 10.64 -13.59
CA ALA A 40 4.18 9.83 -14.15
C ALA A 40 5.32 9.54 -13.15
N PHE A 41 5.22 9.90 -11.86
CA PHE A 41 6.32 9.82 -10.89
C PHE A 41 6.86 8.39 -10.77
N PHE A 42 5.98 7.42 -10.52
CA PHE A 42 6.36 6.01 -10.37
C PHE A 42 6.77 5.35 -11.69
N VAL A 43 6.68 6.04 -12.83
CA VAL A 43 7.17 5.53 -14.12
C VAL A 43 8.48 6.21 -14.50
N SER A 44 8.60 7.51 -14.22
CA SER A 44 9.68 8.37 -14.71
C SER A 44 10.81 8.51 -13.69
N VAL A 45 10.49 8.58 -12.41
CA VAL A 45 11.44 8.75 -11.30
C VAL A 45 11.86 7.40 -10.70
N LEU A 46 10.91 6.46 -10.69
CA LEU A 46 11.10 5.08 -10.20
C LEU A 46 10.80 4.06 -11.31
N PRO A 47 11.68 3.90 -12.30
CA PRO A 47 11.44 2.99 -13.42
C PRO A 47 11.34 1.52 -12.99
N PHE A 48 10.72 0.71 -13.85
CA PHE A 48 10.48 -0.72 -13.66
C PHE A 48 11.71 -1.49 -13.12
N GLY A 49 11.49 -2.29 -12.07
CA GLY A 49 12.54 -3.06 -11.39
C GLY A 49 13.32 -2.32 -10.31
N CYS A 50 13.06 -1.02 -10.09
CA CYS A 50 13.49 -0.34 -8.87
C CYS A 50 12.59 -0.75 -7.70
N LYS A 51 13.18 -1.24 -6.62
CA LYS A 51 12.44 -1.43 -5.37
C LYS A 51 11.98 -0.09 -4.84
N ILE A 52 10.67 0.07 -4.70
CA ILE A 52 10.05 1.23 -4.08
C ILE A 52 10.27 1.15 -2.57
N ILE A 53 10.75 2.25 -1.97
CA ILE A 53 10.98 2.35 -0.53
C ILE A 53 10.12 3.45 0.08
N GLN A 54 9.99 3.42 1.42
CA GLN A 54 9.16 4.36 2.18
C GLN A 54 9.47 5.83 1.86
N ARG A 55 10.74 6.16 1.67
CA ARG A 55 11.17 7.52 1.34
C ARG A 55 10.61 8.00 0.00
N ASP A 56 10.52 7.12 -1.00
CA ASP A 56 9.99 7.49 -2.33
C ASP A 56 8.51 7.83 -2.24
N VAL A 57 7.76 6.97 -1.53
CA VAL A 57 6.33 7.12 -1.30
C VAL A 57 6.07 8.40 -0.51
N GLN A 58 6.80 8.63 0.58
CA GLN A 58 6.66 9.85 1.39
C GLN A 58 6.91 11.12 0.57
N LEU A 59 7.96 11.15 -0.25
CA LEU A 59 8.24 12.30 -1.10
C LEU A 59 7.11 12.53 -2.10
N TYR A 60 6.64 11.47 -2.78
CA TYR A 60 5.52 11.56 -3.71
C TYR A 60 4.27 12.16 -3.05
N PHE A 61 3.84 11.62 -1.91
CA PHE A 61 2.63 12.11 -1.23
C PHE A 61 2.76 13.53 -0.69
N LYS A 62 3.97 13.96 -0.27
CA LYS A 62 4.24 15.36 0.06
C LYS A 62 4.04 16.28 -1.15
N LEU A 63 4.62 15.92 -2.29
CA LEU A 63 4.51 16.72 -3.52
C LEU A 63 3.07 16.76 -4.04
N ARG A 64 2.37 15.63 -3.98
CA ARG A 64 0.95 15.51 -4.38
C ARG A 64 0.03 16.32 -3.45
N LEU A 65 0.32 16.33 -2.15
CA LEU A 65 -0.41 17.16 -1.19
C LEU A 65 -0.25 18.65 -1.48
N GLU A 66 0.96 19.09 -1.81
CA GLU A 66 1.20 20.47 -2.19
C GLU A 66 0.41 20.85 -3.45
N LEU A 67 0.37 19.98 -4.47
CA LEU A 67 -0.45 20.20 -5.66
C LEU A 67 -1.94 20.30 -5.32
N PHE A 68 -2.46 19.35 -4.54
CA PHE A 68 -3.84 19.34 -4.07
C PHE A 68 -4.23 20.63 -3.33
N LEU A 69 -3.37 21.13 -2.43
CA LEU A 69 -3.64 22.33 -1.66
C LEU A 69 -3.67 23.58 -2.54
N ASN A 70 -2.73 23.70 -3.47
CA ASN A 70 -2.69 24.81 -4.42
C ASN A 70 -3.95 24.82 -5.30
N GLU A 71 -4.34 23.67 -5.85
CA GLU A 71 -5.55 23.54 -6.66
C GLU A 71 -6.83 23.81 -5.86
N SER A 72 -6.88 23.35 -4.60
CA SER A 72 -8.00 23.62 -3.70
C SER A 72 -8.20 25.12 -3.49
N ILE A 73 -7.11 25.87 -3.27
CA ILE A 73 -7.16 27.33 -3.09
C ILE A 73 -7.58 28.03 -4.38
N GLU A 74 -7.08 27.61 -5.53
CA GLU A 74 -7.48 28.17 -6.83
C GLU A 74 -8.97 27.96 -7.08
N ARG A 75 -9.48 26.74 -6.91
CA ARG A 75 -10.90 26.43 -7.08
C ARG A 75 -11.81 27.15 -6.08
N LEU A 76 -11.34 27.38 -4.85
CA LEU A 76 -12.07 28.20 -3.86
C LEU A 76 -12.16 29.67 -4.26
N LYS A 77 -11.15 30.23 -4.95
CA LYS A 77 -11.20 31.62 -5.44
C LYS A 77 -12.18 31.79 -6.60
N GLU A 78 -12.41 30.74 -7.37
CA GLU A 78 -13.30 30.77 -8.55
C GLU A 78 -14.80 30.63 -8.19
N ASP A 79 -15.13 30.53 -6.89
CA ASP A 79 -16.50 30.50 -6.33
C ASP A 79 -17.42 29.43 -6.96
N ALA A 80 -16.81 28.38 -7.54
CA ALA A 80 -17.52 27.20 -7.98
C ALA A 80 -17.82 26.36 -6.75
N GLY A 81 -19.08 25.91 -6.59
CA GLY A 81 -19.53 24.97 -5.56
C GLY A 81 -18.88 23.59 -5.71
N TYR A 82 -17.56 23.55 -5.64
CA TYR A 82 -16.72 22.44 -5.98
C TYR A 82 -16.54 21.52 -4.78
N ASP A 83 -16.59 20.22 -5.05
CA ASP A 83 -16.47 19.19 -4.02
C ASP A 83 -15.00 18.94 -3.69
N LEU A 84 -14.51 19.61 -2.64
CA LEU A 84 -13.16 19.40 -2.11
C LEU A 84 -12.90 17.95 -1.69
N LEU A 85 -13.93 17.20 -1.29
CA LEU A 85 -13.78 15.79 -0.95
C LEU A 85 -13.58 14.94 -2.21
N GLN A 86 -14.26 15.28 -3.31
CA GLN A 86 -14.01 14.65 -4.59
C GLN A 86 -12.59 14.94 -5.07
N LEU A 87 -12.13 16.20 -4.99
CA LEU A 87 -10.74 16.56 -5.33
C LEU A 87 -9.72 15.73 -4.55
N LEU A 88 -9.97 15.58 -3.25
CA LEU A 88 -9.09 14.80 -2.38
C LEU A 88 -9.03 13.33 -2.84
N ASN A 89 -10.14 12.78 -3.31
CA ASN A 89 -10.17 11.41 -3.81
C ASN A 89 -9.46 11.28 -5.17
N ASP A 90 -9.56 12.30 -6.02
CA ASP A 90 -8.91 12.33 -7.33
C ASP A 90 -7.37 12.44 -7.19
N HIS A 91 -6.90 13.25 -6.24
CA HIS A 91 -5.47 13.38 -5.95
C HIS A 91 -4.85 12.18 -5.25
N PHE A 92 -5.66 11.48 -4.44
CA PHE A 92 -5.24 10.34 -3.62
C PHE A 92 -6.12 9.12 -3.87
N PRO A 93 -6.03 8.49 -5.06
CA PRO A 93 -6.79 7.28 -5.33
C PRO A 93 -6.36 6.13 -4.40
N LEU A 94 -7.28 5.21 -4.10
CA LEU A 94 -6.96 3.97 -3.37
C LEU A 94 -6.63 2.80 -4.28
N ASP A 95 -6.72 3.02 -5.59
CA ASP A 95 -6.40 2.03 -6.59
C ASP A 95 -4.94 2.19 -7.03
N LEU A 96 -4.17 1.10 -6.96
CA LEU A 96 -2.75 1.10 -7.36
C LEU A 96 -2.57 1.45 -8.83
N SER A 97 -3.51 1.02 -9.69
CA SER A 97 -3.38 1.23 -11.14
C SER A 97 -3.42 2.73 -11.51
N SER A 98 -4.01 3.55 -10.64
CA SER A 98 -4.04 5.01 -10.78
C SER A 98 -2.67 5.68 -10.61
N TYR A 99 -1.70 5.00 -9.99
CA TYR A 99 -0.33 5.50 -9.81
C TYR A 99 0.65 4.94 -10.84
N GLY A 100 0.27 3.86 -11.54
CA GLY A 100 1.07 3.19 -12.55
C GLY A 100 0.62 1.75 -12.75
N PRO A 101 0.43 1.28 -14.01
CA PRO A 101 -0.10 -0.06 -14.25
C PRO A 101 0.79 -1.17 -13.69
N HIS A 102 2.11 -0.98 -13.77
CA HIS A 102 3.13 -1.91 -13.27
C HIS A 102 3.12 -2.09 -11.75
N LEU A 103 2.49 -1.18 -10.99
CA LEU A 103 2.49 -1.22 -9.53
C LEU A 103 1.51 -2.25 -8.97
N SER A 104 0.47 -2.59 -9.74
CA SER A 104 -0.59 -3.52 -9.32
C SER A 104 -0.13 -4.98 -9.25
N GLU A 105 1.04 -5.29 -9.79
CA GLU A 105 1.58 -6.65 -9.90
C GLU A 105 2.39 -7.08 -8.66
N GLU A 106 2.86 -6.13 -7.84
CA GLU A 106 3.72 -6.43 -6.70
C GLU A 106 3.06 -6.08 -5.36
N GLU A 107 2.93 -7.08 -4.46
CA GLU A 107 2.35 -6.92 -3.12
C GLU A 107 3.11 -5.86 -2.28
N GLU A 108 4.41 -5.67 -2.53
CA GLU A 108 5.24 -4.68 -1.82
C GLU A 108 4.75 -3.23 -2.06
N ASN A 109 4.05 -2.97 -3.18
CA ASN A 109 3.56 -1.63 -3.52
C ASN A 109 2.31 -1.21 -2.74
N VAL A 110 1.74 -2.09 -1.91
CA VAL A 110 0.60 -1.78 -1.01
C VAL A 110 0.90 -0.58 -0.10
N MET A 111 2.17 -0.31 0.19
CA MET A 111 2.58 0.88 0.93
C MET A 111 2.10 2.21 0.31
N ILE A 112 1.95 2.27 -1.02
CA ILE A 112 1.42 3.45 -1.73
C ILE A 112 -0.06 3.66 -1.35
N VAL A 113 -0.85 2.59 -1.33
CA VAL A 113 -2.27 2.65 -0.93
C VAL A 113 -2.42 2.97 0.55
N ILE A 114 -1.55 2.41 1.40
CA ILE A 114 -1.54 2.73 2.84
C ILE A 114 -1.25 4.21 3.06
N GLU A 115 -0.24 4.76 2.39
CA GLU A 115 0.09 6.19 2.51
C GLU A 115 -1.03 7.08 1.93
N SER A 116 -1.68 6.65 0.84
CA SER A 116 -2.86 7.32 0.28
C SER A 116 -4.02 7.39 1.26
N ALA A 117 -4.39 6.24 1.86
CA ALA A 117 -5.45 6.17 2.86
C ALA A 117 -5.12 7.01 4.10
N THR A 118 -3.86 6.98 4.54
CA THR A 118 -3.37 7.75 5.69
C THR A 118 -3.43 9.25 5.40
N THR A 119 -2.98 9.68 4.22
CA THR A 119 -3.02 11.08 3.78
C THR A 119 -4.46 11.58 3.70
N ARG A 120 -5.35 10.83 3.05
CA ARG A 120 -6.78 11.16 2.98
C ARG A 120 -7.40 11.32 4.36
N LYS A 121 -7.11 10.39 5.29
CA LYS A 121 -7.64 10.47 6.65
C LYS A 121 -7.20 11.76 7.34
N LYS A 122 -5.89 12.04 7.36
CA LYS A 122 -5.31 13.23 7.97
C LYS A 122 -5.88 14.52 7.38
N VAL A 123 -5.97 14.59 6.06
CA VAL A 123 -6.46 15.80 5.36
C VAL A 123 -7.96 15.96 5.55
N LYS A 124 -8.75 14.87 5.52
CA LYS A 124 -10.20 14.92 5.67
C LYS A 124 -10.65 15.42 7.04
N GLU A 125 -9.93 15.06 8.10
CA GLU A 125 -10.27 15.46 9.48
C GLU A 125 -10.30 16.99 9.64
N ASP A 126 -9.37 17.71 9.00
CA ASP A 126 -9.22 19.16 9.12
C ASP A 126 -9.28 19.90 7.75
N LEU A 127 -9.95 19.32 6.76
CA LEU A 127 -9.85 19.72 5.34
C LEU A 127 -9.99 21.23 5.10
N LYS A 128 -11.07 21.84 5.60
CA LYS A 128 -11.32 23.28 5.41
C LYS A 128 -10.27 24.14 6.09
N LYS A 129 -9.79 23.72 7.26
CA LYS A 129 -8.77 24.42 8.03
C LYS A 129 -7.42 24.34 7.34
N ILE A 130 -7.00 23.14 6.92
CA ILE A 130 -5.74 22.93 6.20
C ILE A 130 -5.70 23.80 4.93
N VAL A 131 -6.78 23.82 4.14
CA VAL A 131 -6.83 24.64 2.93
C VAL A 131 -6.84 26.14 3.25
N SER A 132 -7.57 26.57 4.29
CA SER A 132 -7.62 27.98 4.69
C SER A 132 -6.30 28.50 5.27
N ASP A 133 -5.58 27.67 6.01
CA ASP A 133 -4.31 28.03 6.66
C ASP A 133 -3.11 27.85 5.71
N HIS A 134 -3.30 27.14 4.59
CA HIS A 134 -2.24 26.92 3.63
C HIS A 134 -1.91 28.21 2.88
N VAL A 135 -0.64 28.61 2.99
CA VAL A 135 -0.08 29.70 2.20
C VAL A 135 0.62 29.06 1.01
N PRO A 136 0.12 29.27 -0.24
CA PRO A 136 0.78 28.79 -1.44
C PRO A 136 2.23 29.19 -1.42
N GLN A 137 3.10 28.21 -1.34
CA GLN A 137 4.53 28.46 -1.42
C GLN A 137 4.92 28.40 -2.89
N PRO A 138 5.71 29.35 -3.41
CA PRO A 138 6.09 29.33 -4.81
C PRO A 138 6.82 28.05 -5.22
N ARG A 139 7.39 27.28 -4.26
CA ARG A 139 8.23 26.10 -4.49
C ARG A 139 8.70 25.38 -3.19
N PRO A 140 7.82 24.99 -2.25
CA PRO A 140 8.21 24.62 -0.87
C PRO A 140 9.06 23.36 -0.75
N LEU A 141 9.02 22.47 -1.75
CA LEU A 141 9.68 21.17 -1.72
C LEU A 141 10.82 21.04 -2.74
N THR A 142 11.23 22.16 -3.34
CA THR A 142 12.24 22.15 -4.42
C THR A 142 13.56 21.59 -3.94
N ASP A 143 14.04 22.02 -2.77
CA ASP A 143 15.33 21.55 -2.26
C ASP A 143 15.31 20.07 -1.88
N GLU A 144 14.22 19.60 -1.25
CA GLU A 144 14.02 18.19 -0.90
C GLU A 144 13.97 17.32 -2.17
N LEU A 145 13.20 17.75 -3.18
CA LEU A 145 13.12 17.04 -4.45
C LEU A 145 14.45 17.05 -5.20
N LEU A 146 15.13 18.19 -5.30
CA LEU A 146 16.42 18.27 -6.00
C LEU A 146 17.52 17.51 -5.28
N ALA A 147 17.47 17.43 -3.94
CA ALA A 147 18.35 16.54 -3.17
C ALA A 147 18.06 15.07 -3.50
N TYR A 148 16.78 14.68 -3.51
CA TYR A 148 16.35 13.33 -3.86
C TYR A 148 16.76 12.94 -5.30
N ILE A 149 16.52 13.80 -6.28
CA ILE A 149 16.90 13.56 -7.68
C ILE A 149 18.41 13.46 -7.84
N ARG A 150 19.18 14.33 -7.17
CA ARG A 150 20.65 14.27 -7.20
C ARG A 150 21.16 12.95 -6.64
N GLU A 151 20.64 12.51 -5.51
CA GLU A 151 20.99 11.21 -4.92
C GLU A 151 20.62 10.05 -5.85
N ARG A 152 19.46 10.11 -6.52
CA ARG A 152 19.06 9.08 -7.50
C ARG A 152 19.99 9.05 -8.71
N ILE A 153 20.34 10.19 -9.27
CA ILE A 153 21.35 10.28 -10.35
C ILE A 153 22.69 9.71 -9.87
N GLU A 154 23.12 10.04 -8.65
CA GLU A 154 24.37 9.51 -8.11
C GLU A 154 24.34 7.97 -7.95
N ARG A 155 23.20 7.40 -7.54
CA ARG A 155 23.00 5.94 -7.48
C ARG A 155 23.07 5.27 -8.86
N LEU A 156 22.59 5.94 -9.89
CA LEU A 156 22.68 5.46 -11.28
C LEU A 156 24.10 5.58 -11.85
N GLU A 157 24.81 6.64 -11.48
CA GLU A 157 26.18 6.88 -11.93
C GLU A 157 27.22 6.03 -11.22
N HIS A 158 27.03 5.84 -9.92
CA HIS A 158 27.98 5.23 -9.00
C HIS A 158 27.32 4.17 -8.11
N PRO A 159 26.71 3.11 -8.68
CA PRO A 159 26.03 2.09 -7.89
C PRO A 159 26.94 1.44 -6.83
N GLU A 160 28.26 1.40 -7.07
CA GLU A 160 29.27 0.90 -6.13
C GLU A 160 29.33 1.68 -4.81
N LYS A 161 28.97 2.97 -4.80
CA LYS A 161 28.93 3.79 -3.57
C LYS A 161 27.75 3.42 -2.67
N PHE A 162 26.72 2.80 -3.24
CA PHE A 162 25.44 2.50 -2.59
C PHE A 162 25.19 0.99 -2.46
N GLN A 163 26.14 0.14 -2.84
CA GLN A 163 26.15 -1.28 -2.50
C GLN A 163 26.49 -1.41 -1.00
N GLU A 164 25.46 -1.37 -0.17
CA GLU A 164 25.61 -1.43 1.29
C GLU A 164 26.21 -2.76 1.76
N ASN A 165 27.31 -2.64 2.51
CA ASN A 165 27.49 -3.40 3.74
C ASN A 165 26.17 -3.37 4.53
N LYS A 166 25.61 -4.55 4.82
CA LYS A 166 24.41 -4.79 5.65
C LYS A 166 24.40 -3.93 6.92
N THR A 167 23.88 -2.72 6.86
CA THR A 167 23.48 -1.94 8.02
C THR A 167 22.32 -1.07 7.57
N PRO A 168 21.10 -1.26 8.09
CA PRO A 168 19.96 -0.43 7.72
C PRO A 168 20.32 1.03 7.98
N LEU A 169 20.10 1.88 6.99
CA LEU A 169 20.41 3.31 7.00
C LEU A 169 19.63 4.01 8.13
N SER A 170 20.20 3.97 9.32
CA SER A 170 19.98 4.81 10.49
C SER A 170 20.52 6.20 10.17
N PHE A 171 19.82 6.95 9.31
CA PHE A 171 20.11 8.38 9.13
C PHE A 171 18.88 9.11 8.59
N MET A 172 17.77 9.09 9.33
CA MET A 172 16.74 10.15 9.33
C MET A 172 15.69 9.95 10.42
N ASP A 173 16.13 9.56 11.62
CA ASP A 173 15.28 9.48 12.80
C ASP A 173 15.38 10.80 13.58
N GLU A 174 15.00 11.92 12.96
CA GLU A 174 14.84 13.22 13.62
C GLU A 174 13.91 14.14 12.80
N LEU A 175 12.62 13.77 12.75
CA LEU A 175 11.51 14.71 12.59
C LEU A 175 10.50 14.43 13.73
N PRO A 176 10.12 15.43 14.53
CA PRO A 176 9.25 15.21 15.69
C PRO A 176 7.81 15.03 15.20
N GLY A 177 7.22 13.85 15.38
CA GLY A 177 5.77 13.69 15.15
C GLY A 177 5.23 12.30 14.84
N ALA A 178 6.05 11.25 14.76
CA ALA A 178 5.58 9.90 14.50
C ALA A 178 6.05 8.90 15.56
N ARG A 179 5.59 9.10 16.80
CA ARG A 179 5.45 7.99 17.75
C ARG A 179 3.96 7.66 17.86
N VAL A 180 3.45 6.91 16.90
CA VAL A 180 2.26 6.10 17.13
C VAL A 180 2.78 4.70 17.45
N LEU A 181 2.50 4.31 18.68
CA LEU A 181 2.80 3.02 19.28
C LEU A 181 2.29 1.89 18.39
N ILE A 182 3.22 1.13 17.82
CA ILE A 182 3.02 -0.30 17.63
C ILE A 182 3.33 -0.92 18.99
N GLU A 183 2.34 -0.98 19.88
CA GLU A 183 2.35 -1.96 20.96
C GLU A 183 1.62 -3.20 20.44
N SER A 184 2.43 -4.09 19.89
CA SER A 184 2.12 -5.49 19.72
C SER A 184 2.25 -6.18 21.08
N ASP A 185 1.15 -6.26 21.84
CA ASP A 185 0.99 -7.32 22.84
C ASP A 185 0.33 -8.52 22.15
N PHE A 186 1.15 -9.16 21.32
CA PHE A 186 0.96 -10.56 20.94
C PHE A 186 1.56 -11.40 22.07
N GLU A 187 0.76 -11.72 23.08
CA GLU A 187 0.95 -12.95 23.86
C GLU A 187 -0.32 -13.80 23.72
N GLU A 188 -0.20 -14.87 22.96
CA GLU A 188 -1.11 -16.02 22.99
C GLU A 188 -0.88 -16.80 24.28
N PRO A 189 -1.95 -17.12 25.04
CA PRO A 189 -1.87 -18.22 26.00
C PRO A 189 -2.77 -19.39 25.56
N TRP A 190 -2.11 -20.36 24.91
CA TRP A 190 -2.22 -21.82 25.00
C TRP A 190 -3.60 -22.51 25.20
N GLU A 191 -3.85 -23.40 24.23
CA GLU A 191 -4.37 -24.78 24.31
C GLU A 191 -5.13 -25.25 25.58
N SER A 192 -6.40 -25.58 25.38
CA SER A 192 -7.13 -26.50 26.27
C SER A 192 -6.83 -27.96 25.87
N THR A 193 -6.06 -28.62 26.73
CA THR A 193 -6.11 -30.05 27.12
C THR A 193 -6.15 -31.14 26.04
N CYS A 194 -5.11 -31.99 26.03
CA CYS A 194 -5.19 -33.43 26.37
C CYS A 194 -3.80 -33.94 26.83
N PRO A 195 -3.70 -35.07 27.57
CA PRO A 195 -2.80 -35.21 28.73
C PRO A 195 -1.44 -35.90 28.46
N SER A 196 -0.44 -35.59 29.30
CA SER A 196 0.50 -36.52 29.99
C SER A 196 1.92 -35.94 30.16
N ASP A 197 2.30 -35.84 31.45
CA ASP A 197 3.62 -36.01 32.08
C ASP A 197 4.87 -35.21 31.64
N GLY A 198 5.36 -34.37 32.57
CA GLY A 198 6.78 -34.41 32.97
C GLY A 198 7.63 -33.13 32.87
N LYS A 199 7.71 -32.37 33.98
CA LYS A 199 8.88 -31.65 34.55
C LYS A 199 9.58 -30.49 33.77
N GLN A 200 9.28 -29.25 34.22
CA GLN A 200 10.11 -28.03 34.55
C GLN A 200 11.65 -27.97 34.28
N PRO A 201 12.38 -26.80 34.41
CA PRO A 201 12.01 -25.36 34.57
C PRO A 201 12.96 -24.24 33.94
N THR A 202 12.52 -22.96 34.06
CA THR A 202 13.24 -21.67 34.36
C THR A 202 14.18 -20.93 33.37
N ARG A 203 13.98 -19.61 33.19
CA ARG A 203 14.61 -18.49 33.97
C ARG A 203 14.11 -17.08 33.54
N ALA A 204 14.07 -16.20 34.55
CA ALA A 204 13.56 -14.82 34.56
C ALA A 204 14.57 -13.75 34.08
N ILE A 205 14.09 -12.53 33.78
CA ILE A 205 14.68 -11.24 34.20
C ILE A 205 13.56 -10.18 34.29
N ARG A 206 13.52 -9.48 35.44
CA ARG A 206 12.72 -8.28 35.75
C ARG A 206 13.51 -7.03 35.40
N VAL A 207 12.85 -5.96 34.95
CA VAL A 207 13.12 -4.58 35.41
C VAL A 207 11.80 -3.79 35.47
N THR A 208 11.56 -3.21 36.63
CA THR A 208 10.46 -2.30 37.01
C THR A 208 10.84 -0.84 36.75
N HIS A 209 9.88 0.02 36.43
CA HIS A 209 9.69 1.28 37.16
C HIS A 209 8.29 1.87 36.91
N ALA A 210 7.68 2.28 38.02
CA ALA A 210 6.31 2.77 38.15
C ALA A 210 6.21 4.30 37.95
N ASN A 211 5.04 4.81 37.54
CA ASN A 211 4.29 5.74 38.39
C ASN A 211 2.83 5.94 37.94
N GLN A 212 2.01 6.21 38.96
CA GLN A 212 0.55 6.15 39.06
C GLN A 212 -0.19 7.42 38.60
N ILE A 213 -1.54 7.36 38.70
CA ILE A 213 -2.61 8.41 38.70
C ILE A 213 -3.53 8.24 37.47
N SER A 214 -4.88 8.22 37.51
CA SER A 214 -5.93 8.13 38.53
C SER A 214 -7.31 8.14 37.81
N LEU A 215 -8.23 7.26 38.23
CA LEU A 215 -9.71 7.35 38.27
C LEU A 215 -10.56 7.77 37.03
N ASN A 216 -11.35 6.79 36.56
CA ASN A 216 -12.81 6.76 36.28
C ASN A 216 -13.46 7.71 35.24
N GLU A 217 -14.00 7.16 34.14
CA GLU A 217 -15.45 6.85 33.91
C GLU A 217 -15.67 6.20 32.51
N PRO A 218 -16.76 5.42 32.29
CA PRO A 218 -16.85 4.43 31.21
C PRO A 218 -17.45 5.00 29.92
N THR A 219 -16.74 4.91 28.80
CA THR A 219 -17.31 5.19 27.47
C THR A 219 -17.87 3.91 26.85
N GLU A 220 -19.09 4.05 26.36
CA GLU A 220 -19.99 3.01 25.87
C GLU A 220 -19.41 2.07 24.80
N LEU A 221 -19.98 0.87 24.79
CA LEU A 221 -19.57 -0.34 24.10
C LEU A 221 -19.38 -0.15 22.58
N ASN A 222 -18.16 -0.37 22.12
CA ASN A 222 -17.80 -0.55 20.73
C ASN A 222 -18.19 -1.97 20.29
N LEU A 223 -19.42 -2.15 19.81
CA LEU A 223 -19.90 -3.43 19.27
C LEU A 223 -19.15 -3.75 17.98
N ARG A 224 -18.14 -4.63 18.08
CA ARG A 224 -17.47 -5.24 16.91
C ARG A 224 -18.53 -5.99 16.10
N LYS A 225 -18.68 -5.67 14.80
CA LYS A 225 -19.49 -6.47 13.87
C LYS A 225 -18.99 -7.92 13.90
N GLU A 226 -19.87 -8.84 14.26
CA GLU A 226 -19.58 -10.27 14.28
C GLU A 226 -19.17 -10.74 12.88
N ARG A 227 -18.20 -11.66 12.82
CA ARG A 227 -17.79 -12.28 11.56
C ARG A 227 -18.93 -13.17 11.09
N GLU A 228 -19.55 -12.80 9.97
CA GLU A 228 -20.67 -13.54 9.39
C GLU A 228 -20.17 -14.89 8.85
N ASN A 229 -20.62 -15.99 9.45
CA ASN A 229 -20.24 -17.36 9.08
C ASN A 229 -20.72 -17.72 7.68
N TRP A 230 -19.96 -18.54 6.96
CA TRP A 230 -20.39 -19.09 5.66
C TRP A 230 -21.50 -20.11 5.87
N THR A 231 -22.59 -19.95 5.12
CA THR A 231 -23.70 -20.91 5.10
C THR A 231 -23.42 -22.03 4.10
N ALA A 232 -24.02 -23.21 4.32
CA ALA A 232 -23.88 -24.33 3.39
C ALA A 232 -24.41 -23.99 1.99
N GLU A 233 -25.42 -23.13 1.89
CA GLU A 233 -25.98 -22.64 0.62
C GLU A 233 -24.98 -21.76 -0.14
N GLU A 234 -24.19 -20.94 0.55
CA GLU A 234 -23.11 -20.12 -0.04
C GLU A 234 -21.93 -20.99 -0.50
N GLU A 235 -21.62 -22.07 0.22
CA GLU A 235 -20.54 -23.00 -0.15
C GLU A 235 -20.90 -23.83 -1.40
N GLU A 236 -22.13 -24.34 -1.47
CA GLU A 236 -22.63 -25.08 -2.64
C GLU A 236 -22.71 -24.17 -3.88
N ALA A 237 -23.21 -22.94 -3.68
CA ALA A 237 -23.19 -21.86 -4.67
C ALA A 237 -21.79 -21.62 -5.25
N LEU A 238 -20.79 -21.49 -4.39
CA LEU A 238 -19.40 -21.27 -4.82
C LEU A 238 -18.85 -22.47 -5.61
N GLU A 239 -19.16 -23.69 -5.19
CA GLU A 239 -18.75 -24.91 -5.90
C GLU A 239 -19.40 -25.03 -7.28
N GLU A 240 -20.67 -24.65 -7.42
CA GLU A 240 -21.39 -24.61 -8.71
C GLU A 240 -20.80 -23.55 -9.65
N GLY A 241 -20.57 -22.34 -9.15
CA GLY A 241 -19.98 -21.26 -9.94
C GLY A 241 -18.57 -21.59 -10.46
N LEU A 242 -17.73 -22.24 -9.63
CA LEU A 242 -16.41 -22.70 -10.06
C LEU A 242 -16.48 -23.83 -11.09
N ARG A 243 -17.50 -24.70 -11.01
CA ARG A 243 -17.71 -25.80 -11.96
C ARG A 243 -18.05 -25.30 -13.36
N GLU A 244 -18.87 -24.25 -13.43
CA GLU A 244 -19.34 -23.70 -14.70
C GLU A 244 -18.34 -22.74 -15.35
N VAL A 245 -17.76 -21.84 -14.55
CA VAL A 245 -16.88 -20.78 -15.06
C VAL A 245 -15.46 -21.27 -15.34
N LYS A 246 -15.03 -22.38 -14.72
CA LYS A 246 -13.73 -23.06 -14.94
C LYS A 246 -12.53 -22.11 -14.94
N GLY A 247 -12.36 -21.40 -13.83
CA GLY A 247 -11.22 -20.51 -13.60
C GLY A 247 -11.47 -19.46 -12.52
N PRO A 248 -10.46 -18.66 -12.16
CA PRO A 248 -10.55 -17.66 -11.08
C PRO A 248 -11.24 -16.35 -11.53
N PHE A 249 -12.36 -16.45 -12.25
CA PHE A 249 -13.15 -15.29 -12.70
C PHE A 249 -14.19 -14.91 -11.65
N TRP A 250 -13.74 -14.39 -10.51
CA TRP A 250 -14.56 -14.16 -9.31
C TRP A 250 -15.77 -13.25 -9.53
N VAL A 251 -15.64 -12.25 -10.42
CA VAL A 251 -16.75 -11.36 -10.80
C VAL A 251 -17.83 -12.16 -11.54
N THR A 252 -17.44 -12.96 -12.53
CA THR A 252 -18.34 -13.79 -13.32
C THR A 252 -19.00 -14.90 -12.49
N ILE A 253 -18.24 -15.52 -11.57
CA ILE A 253 -18.77 -16.49 -10.61
C ILE A 253 -19.84 -15.83 -9.73
N LYS A 254 -19.58 -14.63 -9.24
CA LYS A 254 -20.53 -13.90 -8.38
C LYS A 254 -21.80 -13.50 -9.14
N GLU A 255 -21.68 -13.12 -10.41
CA GLU A 255 -22.83 -12.82 -11.28
C GLU A 255 -23.66 -14.05 -11.59
N HIS A 256 -23.01 -15.19 -11.87
CA HIS A 256 -23.68 -16.45 -12.22
C HIS A 256 -24.47 -17.04 -11.06
N VAL A 257 -23.92 -16.95 -9.85
CA VAL A 257 -24.48 -17.55 -8.64
C VAL A 257 -25.35 -16.56 -7.85
N HIS A 258 -25.69 -15.42 -8.47
CA HIS A 258 -26.59 -14.43 -7.90
C HIS A 258 -27.99 -15.04 -7.68
N PRO A 259 -28.64 -14.85 -6.51
CA PRO A 259 -28.32 -13.89 -5.44
C PRO A 259 -27.57 -14.46 -4.22
N LYS A 260 -27.15 -15.74 -4.24
CA LYS A 260 -26.68 -16.43 -3.02
C LYS A 260 -25.37 -15.87 -2.45
N LEU A 261 -24.52 -15.26 -3.28
CA LEU A 261 -23.21 -14.69 -2.88
C LEU A 261 -23.18 -13.14 -2.89
N VAL A 262 -24.34 -12.47 -2.90
CA VAL A 262 -24.41 -10.99 -3.02
C VAL A 262 -23.78 -10.28 -1.83
N THR A 263 -23.95 -10.82 -0.63
CA THR A 263 -23.44 -10.30 0.64
C THR A 263 -21.92 -10.40 0.77
N ARG A 264 -21.27 -11.27 -0.02
CA ARG A 264 -19.83 -11.54 0.05
C ARG A 264 -19.05 -10.71 -0.96
N THR A 265 -17.90 -10.19 -0.56
CA THR A 265 -16.99 -9.48 -1.47
C THR A 265 -16.20 -10.46 -2.33
N ASN A 266 -15.69 -10.02 -3.49
CA ASN A 266 -14.91 -10.89 -4.38
C ASN A 266 -13.66 -11.47 -3.70
N VAL A 267 -13.06 -10.70 -2.77
CA VAL A 267 -11.94 -11.14 -1.95
C VAL A 267 -12.37 -12.26 -0.99
N GLN A 268 -13.50 -12.13 -0.31
CA GLN A 268 -14.03 -13.16 0.59
C GLN A 268 -14.31 -14.47 -0.16
N ILE A 269 -14.84 -14.38 -1.39
CA ILE A 269 -15.12 -15.53 -2.25
C ILE A 269 -13.81 -16.24 -2.64
N LYS A 270 -12.79 -15.48 -3.07
CA LYS A 270 -11.45 -16.00 -3.39
C LYS A 270 -10.81 -16.68 -2.18
N ASP A 271 -10.79 -16.00 -1.03
CA ASP A 271 -10.18 -16.52 0.20
C ASP A 271 -10.88 -17.79 0.69
N LYS A 272 -12.20 -17.87 0.55
CA LYS A 272 -12.98 -19.07 0.88
C LYS A 272 -12.66 -20.23 -0.07
N ALA A 273 -12.58 -19.98 -1.39
CA ALA A 273 -12.20 -21.01 -2.36
C ALA A 273 -10.80 -21.58 -2.07
N HIS A 274 -9.83 -20.71 -1.74
CA HIS A 274 -8.49 -21.14 -1.33
C HIS A 274 -8.50 -21.89 0.01
N GLY A 275 -9.35 -21.48 0.95
CA GLY A 275 -9.55 -22.16 2.23
C GLY A 275 -10.08 -23.58 2.05
N GLU A 276 -11.12 -23.77 1.24
CA GLU A 276 -11.69 -25.08 0.94
C GLU A 276 -10.71 -25.98 0.17
N MET A 277 -9.95 -25.42 -0.76
CA MET A 277 -8.89 -26.17 -1.46
C MET A 277 -7.83 -26.69 -0.48
N LYS A 278 -7.34 -25.83 0.43
CA LYS A 278 -6.37 -26.22 1.46
C LYS A 278 -6.94 -27.28 2.42
N LYS A 279 -8.22 -27.16 2.76
CA LYS A 279 -8.94 -28.13 3.61
C LYS A 279 -9.06 -29.50 2.93
N ARG A 280 -9.58 -29.55 1.69
CA ARG A 280 -9.71 -30.80 0.91
C ARG A 280 -8.35 -31.48 0.70
N LYS A 281 -7.29 -30.70 0.43
CA LYS A 281 -5.91 -31.23 0.31
C LYS A 281 -5.38 -31.83 1.62
N ARG A 282 -5.71 -31.23 2.77
CA ARG A 282 -5.30 -31.73 4.10
C ARG A 282 -6.05 -33.02 4.45
N GLU A 283 -7.33 -33.09 4.09
CA GLU A 283 -8.21 -34.23 4.37
C GLU A 283 -8.08 -35.36 3.35
N GLY A 284 -7.28 -35.18 2.29
CA GLY A 284 -7.08 -36.17 1.23
C GLY A 284 -8.31 -36.35 0.33
N LEU A 285 -9.21 -35.36 0.30
CA LEU A 285 -10.42 -35.35 -0.53
C LEU A 285 -10.10 -34.85 -1.94
N GLU A 286 -10.92 -35.27 -2.91
CA GLU A 286 -10.80 -34.82 -4.30
C GLU A 286 -11.05 -33.29 -4.40
N LEU A 287 -10.15 -32.58 -5.08
CA LEU A 287 -10.20 -31.11 -5.18
C LEU A 287 -11.42 -30.63 -5.97
N GLY A 288 -11.90 -31.41 -6.94
CA GLY A 288 -13.09 -31.10 -7.74
C GLY A 288 -12.98 -29.73 -8.44
N PRO A 289 -14.08 -28.95 -8.52
CA PRO A 289 -14.09 -27.61 -9.13
C PRO A 289 -13.15 -26.60 -8.48
N PHE A 290 -12.74 -26.82 -7.22
CA PHE A 290 -11.79 -25.95 -6.52
C PHE A 290 -10.36 -26.07 -7.02
N ALA A 291 -10.04 -27.05 -7.87
CA ALA A 291 -8.76 -27.10 -8.58
C ALA A 291 -8.61 -25.91 -9.56
N GLU A 292 -9.71 -25.47 -10.17
CA GLU A 292 -9.73 -24.36 -11.15
C GLU A 292 -9.51 -22.99 -10.50
N ALA A 293 -9.59 -22.90 -9.17
CA ALA A 293 -9.25 -21.68 -8.43
C ALA A 293 -7.75 -21.37 -8.47
N GLN A 294 -6.89 -22.34 -8.83
CA GLN A 294 -5.43 -22.19 -8.86
C GLN A 294 -4.89 -21.79 -10.25
N THR A 295 -5.70 -21.85 -11.30
CA THR A 295 -5.25 -21.64 -12.69
C THR A 295 -4.98 -20.16 -12.97
N GLU A 296 -3.90 -19.63 -12.42
CA GLU A 296 -3.28 -18.39 -12.87
C GLU A 296 -2.74 -18.66 -14.29
N PHE A 297 -3.30 -17.99 -15.28
CA PHE A 297 -2.93 -18.20 -16.68
C PHE A 297 -1.43 -17.92 -16.87
N ALA A 298 -0.69 -18.96 -17.25
CA ALA A 298 0.58 -18.82 -17.95
C ALA A 298 0.28 -18.32 -19.37
N ILE A 299 0.62 -17.06 -19.64
CA ILE A 299 0.78 -16.50 -20.99
C ILE A 299 2.24 -16.12 -21.15
#